data_AF-A0A269TIT8-F1
#
_entry.id   AF-A0A269TIT8-F1
#
_cell.length_a   1.000
_cell.length_b   1.000
_cell.length_c   1.000
_cell.angle_alpha   90.00
_cell.angle_beta   90.00
_cell.angle_gamma   90.00
#
_symmetry.space_group_name_H-M   'P 1'
#
loop_
_entity.id
_entity.type
_entity.pdbx_description
1 polymer ?
#
loop_
_entity_poly.entity_id
_entity_poly.type
_entity_poly.pdbx_seq_one_letter_code
_entity_poly.pdbx_strand_id
1 'polypeptide(L)'
;MIFLCQNNNYKFKNLLNIFYNIFTMAHKQLSDNGRFLIDKFLKEGKTITEIAILTNRDKSSISREIKTNSTEDGYDYLKAIELTKVRRASHKLNYMKKYDEFIRLFPKNYQKHYHGVKPTIKLMKSEYPNLVIPHWRVVYLLIDNGTWVLTPEGKLITPLQKNV
;
A
#
# COMPACT_ATOMS: atom_id res chain seq x y z
N MET A 1 -25.55 22.21 48.52
CA MET A 1 -24.28 21.48 48.28
C MET A 1 -24.70 20.08 47.87
N ILE A 2 -24.52 19.55 46.66
CA ILE A 2 -23.57 19.79 45.58
C ILE A 2 -24.32 19.56 44.24
N PHE A 3 -24.16 20.51 43.32
CA PHE A 3 -24.50 20.39 41.90
C PHE A 3 -23.47 19.48 41.20
N LEU A 4 -23.84 18.92 40.04
CA LEU A 4 -22.99 18.29 39.00
C LEU A 4 -22.85 16.76 39.06
N CYS A 5 -23.75 16.05 38.37
CA CYS A 5 -23.41 14.73 37.81
C CYS A 5 -24.11 14.44 36.47
N GLN A 6 -24.22 15.42 35.58
CA GLN A 6 -24.76 15.21 34.22
C GLN A 6 -23.84 15.65 33.07
N ASN A 7 -22.66 16.21 33.35
CA ASN A 7 -21.77 16.77 32.31
C ASN A 7 -20.66 15.83 31.78
N ASN A 8 -20.48 14.64 32.36
CA ASN A 8 -19.34 13.78 31.99
C ASN A 8 -19.62 12.79 30.84
N ASN A 9 -20.87 12.42 30.59
CA ASN A 9 -21.19 11.40 29.57
C ASN A 9 -21.05 11.91 28.12
N TYR A 10 -21.38 13.18 27.86
CA TYR A 10 -21.20 13.78 26.53
C TYR A 10 -19.73 14.04 26.20
N LYS A 11 -18.92 14.43 27.19
CA LYS A 11 -17.48 14.69 27.02
C LYS A 11 -16.70 13.40 26.78
N PHE A 12 -17.04 12.32 27.47
CA PHE A 12 -16.43 11.00 27.26
C PHE A 12 -16.78 10.38 25.90
N LYS A 13 -18.03 10.47 25.44
CA LYS A 13 -18.40 10.01 24.08
C LYS A 13 -17.67 10.79 22.98
N ASN A 14 -17.49 12.10 23.15
CA ASN A 14 -16.71 12.92 22.21
C ASN A 14 -15.22 12.55 22.23
N LEU A 15 -14.64 12.34 23.41
CA LEU A 15 -13.25 11.89 23.55
C LEU A 15 -13.04 10.50 22.95
N LEU A 16 -13.97 9.56 23.13
CA LEU A 16 -13.89 8.22 22.53
C LEU A 16 -13.96 8.28 21.00
N ASN A 17 -14.83 9.13 20.43
CA ASN A 17 -14.89 9.37 18.98
C ASN A 17 -13.61 10.03 18.45
N ILE A 18 -13.06 11.01 19.18
CA ILE A 18 -11.79 11.66 18.82
C ILE A 18 -10.64 10.65 18.86
N PHE A 19 -10.54 9.83 19.90
CA PHE A 19 -9.51 8.80 20.02
C PHE A 19 -9.66 7.70 18.95
N TYR A 20 -10.88 7.27 18.63
CA TYR A 20 -11.13 6.30 17.56
C TYR A 20 -10.79 6.87 16.17
N ASN A 21 -11.09 8.15 15.94
CA ASN A 21 -10.70 8.85 14.71
C ASN A 21 -9.18 9.05 14.60
N ILE A 22 -8.50 9.37 15.71
CA ILE A 22 -7.04 9.51 15.74
C ILE A 22 -6.34 8.17 15.44
N PHE A 23 -6.84 7.06 16.00
CA PHE A 23 -6.24 5.73 15.81
C PHE A 23 -6.54 5.12 14.43
N THR A 24 -7.52 5.65 13.70
CA THR A 24 -7.83 5.25 12.31
C THR A 24 -7.16 6.14 11.25
N MET A 25 -6.25 7.05 11.65
CA MET A 25 -5.41 7.86 10.75
C MET A 25 -4.24 7.10 10.11
N ALA A 26 -4.23 5.77 10.11
CA ALA A 26 -3.46 5.07 9.10
C ALA A 26 -4.11 5.42 7.75
N HIS A 27 -3.45 6.24 6.93
CA HIS A 27 -3.95 6.72 5.63
C HIS A 27 -4.51 5.56 4.79
N LYS A 28 -5.78 5.24 4.99
CA LYS A 28 -6.43 4.11 4.35
C LYS A 28 -6.85 4.60 3.00
N GLN A 29 -6.23 4.03 1.97
CA GLN A 29 -6.57 4.33 0.60
C GLN A 29 -8.08 4.23 0.39
N LEU A 30 -8.64 5.19 -0.34
CA LEU A 30 -10.07 5.23 -0.65
C LEU A 30 -10.48 3.92 -1.32
N SER A 31 -11.46 3.26 -0.70
CA SER A 31 -12.11 2.07 -1.27
C SER A 31 -12.89 2.44 -2.53
N ASP A 32 -13.19 1.45 -3.35
CA ASP A 32 -13.94 1.63 -4.59
C ASP A 32 -15.32 2.27 -4.31
N ASN A 33 -16.01 1.84 -3.25
CA ASN A 33 -17.25 2.47 -2.80
C ASN A 33 -17.05 3.93 -2.35
N GLY A 34 -15.93 4.22 -1.67
CA GLY A 34 -15.60 5.61 -1.30
C GLY A 34 -15.36 6.50 -2.51
N ARG A 35 -14.72 5.97 -3.57
CA ARG A 35 -14.51 6.66 -4.84
C ARG A 35 -15.84 6.91 -5.56
N PHE A 36 -16.73 5.91 -5.58
CA PHE A 36 -18.07 6.03 -6.13
C PHE A 36 -18.89 7.12 -5.43
N LEU A 37 -18.87 7.18 -4.09
CA LEU A 37 -19.57 8.21 -3.34
C LEU A 37 -19.03 9.61 -3.63
N ILE A 38 -17.71 9.77 -3.73
CA ILE A 38 -17.10 11.05 -4.13
C ILE A 38 -17.59 11.47 -5.52
N ASP A 39 -17.54 10.57 -6.50
CA ASP A 39 -17.97 10.85 -7.87
C ASP A 39 -19.46 11.24 -7.92
N LYS A 40 -20.33 10.46 -7.25
CA LYS A 40 -21.75 10.76 -7.14
C LYS A 40 -22.00 12.16 -6.59
N PHE A 41 -21.38 12.52 -5.47
CA PHE A 41 -21.60 13.84 -4.86
C PHE A 41 -21.01 14.99 -5.67
N LEU A 42 -19.90 14.78 -6.38
CA LEU A 42 -19.38 15.78 -7.32
C LEU A 42 -20.37 16.04 -8.46
N LYS A 43 -20.99 14.99 -9.01
CA LYS A 43 -22.05 15.09 -10.04
C LYS A 43 -23.31 15.78 -9.53
N GLU A 44 -23.60 15.68 -8.24
CA GLU A 44 -24.66 16.45 -7.55
C GLU A 44 -24.27 17.92 -7.26
N GLY A 45 -23.07 18.35 -7.67
CA GLY A 45 -22.58 19.72 -7.47
C GLY A 45 -22.08 20.02 -6.06
N LYS A 46 -21.82 18.99 -5.24
CA LYS A 46 -21.30 19.18 -3.88
C LYS A 46 -19.84 19.62 -3.88
N THR A 47 -19.51 20.50 -2.95
CA THR A 47 -18.14 20.93 -2.69
C THR A 47 -17.33 19.85 -1.97
N ILE A 48 -16.00 19.87 -2.09
CA ILE A 48 -15.10 18.96 -1.36
C ILE A 48 -15.37 18.99 0.17
N THR A 49 -15.74 20.15 0.72
CA THR A 49 -16.08 20.30 2.14
C THR A 49 -17.34 19.51 2.50
N GLU A 50 -18.39 19.61 1.69
CA GLU A 50 -19.63 18.86 1.93
C GLU A 50 -19.39 17.35 1.77
N ILE A 51 -18.65 16.94 0.73
CA ILE A 51 -18.30 15.54 0.50
C ILE A 51 -17.54 14.95 1.68
N ALA A 52 -16.58 15.71 2.24
CA ALA A 52 -15.83 15.31 3.43
C ALA A 52 -16.74 15.01 4.62
N ILE A 53 -17.73 15.87 4.86
CA ILE A 53 -18.72 15.71 5.93
C ILE A 53 -19.59 14.47 5.65
N LEU A 54 -20.14 14.35 4.43
CA LEU A 54 -21.05 13.26 4.04
C LEU A 54 -20.38 11.88 4.05
N THR A 55 -19.10 11.82 3.71
CA THR A 55 -18.34 10.56 3.63
C THR A 55 -17.52 10.27 4.89
N ASN A 56 -17.53 11.17 5.87
CA ASN A 56 -16.67 11.14 7.06
C ASN A 56 -15.19 10.91 6.68
N ARG A 57 -14.67 11.74 5.77
CA ARG A 57 -13.30 11.69 5.26
C ARG A 57 -12.65 13.06 5.33
N ASP A 58 -11.32 13.07 5.43
CA ASP A 58 -10.58 14.32 5.38
C ASP A 58 -10.68 14.99 4.01
N LYS A 59 -10.89 16.31 4.02
CA LYS A 59 -10.91 17.15 2.81
C LYS A 59 -9.64 16.97 1.98
N SER A 60 -8.49 16.85 2.64
CA SER A 60 -7.19 16.66 2.00
C SER A 60 -7.09 15.31 1.28
N SER A 61 -7.71 14.25 1.83
CA SER A 61 -7.77 12.93 1.21
C SER A 61 -8.62 12.95 -0.05
N ILE A 62 -9.80 13.60 -0.01
CA ILE A 62 -10.67 13.76 -1.17
C ILE A 62 -9.99 14.63 -2.24
N SER A 63 -9.39 15.75 -1.85
CA SER A 63 -8.67 16.63 -2.78
C SER A 63 -7.51 15.91 -3.46
N ARG A 64 -6.70 15.17 -2.70
CA ARG A 64 -5.59 14.39 -3.25
C ARG A 64 -6.10 13.30 -4.19
N GLU A 65 -7.18 12.62 -3.84
CA GLU A 65 -7.83 11.63 -4.69
C GLU A 65 -8.20 12.25 -6.04
N ILE A 66 -8.99 13.32 -6.04
CA ILE A 66 -9.45 14.01 -7.25
C ILE A 66 -8.25 14.49 -8.06
N LYS A 67 -7.32 15.24 -7.46
CA LYS A 67 -6.14 15.76 -8.15
C LYS A 67 -5.29 14.67 -8.81
N THR A 68 -5.20 13.50 -8.18
CA THR A 68 -4.34 12.40 -8.64
C THR A 68 -5.05 11.51 -9.66
N ASN A 69 -6.38 11.49 -9.67
CA ASN A 69 -7.18 10.53 -10.43
C ASN A 69 -8.19 11.12 -11.40
N SER A 70 -8.27 12.44 -11.52
CA SER A 70 -9.04 13.11 -12.57
C SER A 70 -8.33 13.01 -13.92
N THR A 71 -9.15 13.08 -14.96
CA THR A 71 -8.76 13.20 -16.36
C THR A 71 -9.17 14.58 -16.89
N GLU A 72 -8.96 14.82 -18.18
CA GLU A 72 -9.41 16.05 -18.85
C GLU A 72 -10.94 16.22 -18.76
N ASP A 73 -11.69 15.11 -18.76
CA ASP A 73 -13.16 15.09 -18.60
C ASP A 73 -13.63 15.20 -17.14
N GLY A 74 -12.70 15.43 -16.21
CA GLY A 74 -12.98 15.51 -14.79
C GLY A 74 -12.77 14.18 -14.05
N TYR A 75 -13.42 14.07 -12.88
CA TYR A 75 -13.30 12.90 -12.02
C TYR A 75 -14.35 11.85 -12.38
N ASP A 76 -13.89 10.61 -12.58
CA ASP A 76 -14.75 9.43 -12.73
C ASP A 76 -14.19 8.29 -11.86
N TYR A 77 -15.07 7.62 -11.11
CA TYR A 77 -14.60 6.64 -10.12
C TYR A 77 -14.00 5.38 -10.76
N LEU A 78 -14.52 4.92 -11.91
CA LEU A 78 -14.00 3.74 -12.61
C LEU A 78 -12.61 4.04 -13.16
N LYS A 79 -12.44 5.22 -13.77
CA LYS A 79 -11.14 5.67 -14.27
C LYS A 79 -10.13 5.87 -13.15
N ALA A 80 -10.56 6.41 -12.01
CA ALA A 80 -9.71 6.54 -10.83
C ALA A 80 -9.18 5.18 -10.32
N ILE A 81 -10.02 4.14 -10.33
CA ILE A 81 -9.63 2.78 -9.97
C ILE A 81 -8.60 2.24 -10.97
N GLU A 82 -8.84 2.39 -12.26
CA GLU A 82 -7.94 1.97 -13.34
C GLU A 82 -6.56 2.64 -13.21
N LEU A 83 -6.52 3.97 -13.11
CA LEU A 83 -5.29 4.75 -12.95
C LEU A 83 -4.49 4.32 -11.72
N THR A 84 -5.18 4.02 -10.62
CA THR A 84 -4.55 3.50 -9.41
C THR A 84 -3.94 2.11 -9.63
N LYS A 85 -4.63 1.21 -10.34
CA LYS A 85 -4.08 -0.11 -10.69
C LYS A 85 -2.86 0.02 -11.60
N VAL A 86 -2.91 0.86 -12.63
CA VAL A 86 -1.80 1.12 -13.55
C VAL A 86 -0.59 1.65 -12.80
N ARG A 87 -0.76 2.67 -11.93
CA ARG A 87 0.37 3.19 -11.14
C ARG A 87 0.97 2.16 -10.20
N ARG A 88 0.15 1.35 -9.53
CA ARG A 88 0.66 0.26 -8.67
C ARG A 88 1.46 -0.76 -9.48
N ALA A 89 0.97 -1.14 -10.66
CA ALA A 89 1.67 -2.06 -11.55
C ALA A 89 2.99 -1.46 -12.05
N SER A 90 2.98 -0.19 -12.47
CA SER A 90 4.18 0.54 -12.89
C SER A 90 5.20 0.67 -11.76
N HIS A 91 4.77 1.03 -10.55
CA HIS A 91 5.64 1.07 -9.37
C HIS A 91 6.25 -0.29 -9.07
N LYS A 92 5.47 -1.37 -9.13
CA LYS A 92 5.97 -2.74 -8.97
C LYS A 92 7.02 -3.06 -10.04
N LEU A 93 6.74 -2.78 -11.32
CA LEU A 93 7.67 -3.03 -12.43
C LEU A 93 8.99 -2.26 -12.27
N ASN A 94 8.92 -0.95 -12.00
CA ASN A 94 10.09 -0.12 -11.78
C ASN A 94 10.92 -0.62 -10.58
N TYR A 95 10.25 -1.09 -9.54
CA TYR A 95 10.90 -1.70 -8.40
C TYR A 95 11.61 -3.01 -8.77
N MET A 96 10.95 -3.91 -9.51
CA MET A 96 11.59 -5.15 -9.98
C MET A 96 12.80 -4.85 -10.87
N LYS A 97 12.66 -3.90 -11.80
CA LYS A 97 13.76 -3.45 -12.68
C LYS A 97 14.95 -2.92 -11.89
N LYS A 98 14.72 -2.17 -10.80
CA LYS A 98 15.79 -1.65 -9.93
C LYS A 98 16.65 -2.76 -9.32
N TYR A 99 16.04 -3.91 -8.99
CA TYR A 99 16.71 -5.03 -8.33
C TYR A 99 16.87 -6.25 -9.24
N ASP A 100 16.76 -6.08 -10.56
CA ASP A 100 16.70 -7.20 -11.52
C ASP A 100 17.92 -8.13 -11.40
N GLU A 101 19.11 -7.54 -11.33
CA GLU A 101 20.34 -8.31 -11.16
C GLU A 101 20.38 -9.07 -9.83
N PHE A 102 19.93 -8.43 -8.73
CA PHE A 102 19.82 -9.07 -7.44
C PHE A 102 18.81 -10.22 -7.49
N ILE A 103 17.66 -10.02 -8.14
CA ILE A 103 16.59 -11.01 -8.27
C ILE A 103 17.09 -12.26 -9.00
N ARG A 104 17.94 -12.07 -10.02
CA ARG A 104 18.56 -13.16 -10.80
C ARG A 104 19.64 -13.92 -10.02
N LEU A 105 20.40 -13.24 -9.16
CA LEU A 105 21.53 -13.83 -8.43
C LEU A 105 21.13 -14.46 -7.10
N PHE A 106 20.13 -13.93 -6.41
CA PHE A 106 19.74 -14.37 -5.08
C PHE A 106 19.43 -15.87 -4.98
N PRO A 107 18.66 -16.49 -5.91
CA PRO A 107 18.35 -17.93 -5.84
C PRO A 107 19.57 -18.84 -5.95
N LYS A 108 20.62 -18.40 -6.65
CA LYS A 108 21.87 -19.17 -6.81
C LYS A 108 22.67 -19.23 -5.51
N ASN A 109 22.52 -18.19 -4.68
CA ASN A 109 23.26 -18.02 -3.44
C ASN A 109 22.43 -18.42 -2.22
N TYR A 110 21.11 -18.60 -2.35
CA TYR A 110 20.21 -18.89 -1.23
C TYR A 110 19.92 -20.38 -1.10
N GLN A 111 20.13 -20.93 0.11
CA GLN A 111 19.69 -22.28 0.47
C GLN A 111 19.06 -22.26 1.87
N LYS A 112 17.74 -22.46 1.92
CA LYS A 112 16.93 -22.33 3.14
C LYS A 112 17.44 -23.19 4.29
N HIS A 113 17.91 -24.41 3.98
CA HIS A 113 18.37 -25.38 4.97
C HIS A 113 19.73 -25.05 5.58
N TYR A 114 20.52 -24.19 4.93
CA TYR A 114 21.86 -23.81 5.39
C TYR A 114 21.88 -22.42 6.00
N HIS A 115 21.25 -21.44 5.35
CA HIS A 115 21.27 -20.07 5.84
C HIS A 115 20.08 -19.25 5.36
N GLY A 116 19.57 -18.39 6.25
CA GLY A 116 18.43 -17.53 5.97
C GLY A 116 18.74 -16.36 5.03
N VAL A 117 17.72 -15.53 4.79
CA VAL A 117 17.79 -14.35 3.92
C VAL A 117 18.88 -13.37 4.36
N LYS A 118 18.98 -13.07 5.66
CA LYS A 118 19.94 -12.08 6.19
C LYS A 118 21.41 -12.49 5.98
N PRO A 119 21.84 -13.72 6.35
CA PRO A 119 23.18 -14.19 6.03
C PRO A 119 23.49 -14.15 4.52
N THR A 120 22.55 -14.59 3.68
CA THR A 120 22.71 -14.57 2.21
C THR A 120 22.96 -13.15 1.70
N ILE A 121 22.17 -12.17 2.17
CA ILE A 121 22.37 -10.76 1.83
C ILE A 121 23.74 -10.26 2.29
N LYS A 122 24.21 -10.67 3.48
CA LYS A 122 25.53 -10.28 3.98
C LYS A 122 26.65 -10.82 3.08
N LEU A 123 26.55 -12.09 2.66
CA LEU A 123 27.49 -12.72 1.73
C LEU A 123 27.50 -12.00 0.37
N MET A 124 26.32 -11.73 -0.19
CA MET A 124 26.21 -11.06 -1.48
C MET A 124 26.77 -9.63 -1.44
N LYS A 125 26.66 -8.92 -0.31
CA LYS A 125 27.29 -7.59 -0.15
C LYS A 125 28.80 -7.65 -0.24
N SER A 126 29.43 -8.71 0.26
CA SER A 126 30.89 -8.88 0.14
C SER A 126 31.32 -9.33 -1.25
N GLU A 127 30.56 -10.21 -1.90
CA GLU A 127 30.90 -10.74 -3.22
C GLU A 127 30.60 -9.76 -4.36
N TYR A 128 29.53 -8.96 -4.23
CA TYR A 128 29.05 -8.03 -5.25
C TYR A 128 28.90 -6.62 -4.68
N PRO A 129 30.01 -5.87 -4.46
CA PRO A 129 29.97 -4.57 -3.78
C PRO A 129 29.17 -3.49 -4.54
N ASN A 130 29.06 -3.60 -5.87
CA ASN A 130 28.32 -2.65 -6.71
C ASN A 130 26.86 -3.05 -6.94
N LEU A 131 26.42 -4.20 -6.42
CA LEU A 131 25.06 -4.69 -6.59
C LEU A 131 24.08 -3.88 -5.74
N VAL A 132 23.01 -3.40 -6.36
CA VAL A 132 21.92 -2.76 -5.65
C VAL A 132 21.12 -3.83 -4.90
N ILE A 133 21.32 -3.93 -3.59
CA ILE A 133 20.70 -4.96 -2.75
C ILE A 133 19.50 -4.37 -1.98
N PRO A 134 18.31 -4.99 -2.05
CA PRO A 134 17.15 -4.52 -1.31
C PRO A 134 17.26 -4.85 0.19
N HIS A 135 16.44 -4.18 1.01
CA HIS A 135 16.33 -4.51 2.43
C HIS A 135 15.78 -5.93 2.61
N TRP A 136 16.23 -6.68 3.63
CA TRP A 136 15.86 -8.09 3.82
C TRP A 136 14.34 -8.36 3.87
N ARG A 137 13.53 -7.40 4.38
CA ARG A 137 12.06 -7.50 4.35
C ARG A 137 11.49 -7.56 2.94
N VAL A 138 12.11 -6.85 2.00
CA VAL A 138 11.73 -6.88 0.59
C VAL A 138 12.01 -8.25 0.01
N VAL A 139 13.11 -8.89 0.40
CA VAL A 139 13.44 -10.23 -0.07
C VAL A 139 12.42 -11.26 0.42
N TYR A 140 11.96 -11.16 1.66
CA TYR A 140 10.81 -11.96 2.11
C TYR A 140 9.55 -11.66 1.29
N LEU A 141 9.24 -10.39 1.01
CA LEU A 141 8.12 -10.04 0.15
C LEU A 141 8.24 -10.63 -1.27
N LEU A 142 9.45 -10.73 -1.83
CA LEU A 142 9.70 -11.39 -3.12
C LEU A 142 9.49 -12.92 -3.05
N ILE A 143 9.86 -13.54 -1.94
CA ILE A 143 9.58 -14.97 -1.70
C ILE A 143 8.07 -15.18 -1.57
N ASP A 144 7.40 -14.37 -0.74
CA ASP A 144 5.98 -14.49 -0.43
C ASP A 144 5.07 -14.15 -1.64
N ASN A 145 5.49 -13.23 -2.50
CA ASN A 145 4.71 -12.82 -3.67
C ASN A 145 4.87 -13.75 -4.89
N GLY A 146 5.63 -14.84 -4.75
CA GLY A 146 5.85 -15.83 -5.80
C GLY A 146 6.86 -15.43 -6.87
N THR A 147 7.74 -14.45 -6.61
CA THR A 147 8.87 -14.16 -7.52
C THR A 147 9.76 -15.39 -7.66
N TRP A 148 9.86 -16.19 -6.61
CA TRP A 148 10.52 -17.49 -6.62
C TRP A 148 9.64 -18.56 -6.01
N VAL A 149 9.80 -19.79 -6.46
CA VAL A 149 9.20 -20.99 -5.86
C VAL A 149 10.27 -21.68 -5.02
N LEU A 150 9.91 -22.01 -3.78
CA LEU A 150 10.77 -22.79 -2.89
C LEU A 150 10.63 -24.27 -3.19
N THR A 151 11.72 -24.94 -3.54
CA THR A 151 11.74 -26.38 -3.80
C THR A 151 11.85 -27.16 -2.48
N PRO A 152 11.50 -28.46 -2.46
CA PRO A 152 11.69 -29.31 -1.28
C PRO A 152 13.14 -29.35 -0.77
N GLU A 153 14.11 -29.23 -1.68
CA GLU A 153 15.54 -29.16 -1.37
C GLU A 153 15.96 -27.83 -0.72
N GLY A 154 15.01 -26.91 -0.50
CA GLY A 154 15.24 -25.62 0.12
C GLY A 154 15.89 -24.59 -0.80
N LYS A 155 15.89 -24.83 -2.12
CA LYS A 155 16.39 -23.89 -3.12
C LYS A 155 15.26 -23.01 -3.64
N LEU A 156 15.59 -21.80 -4.05
CA LEU A 156 14.66 -20.93 -4.77
C LEU A 156 14.85 -21.14 -6.27
N ILE A 157 13.75 -21.21 -7.02
CA ILE A 157 13.76 -21.22 -8.48
C ILE A 157 12.86 -20.10 -9.01
N THR A 158 13.26 -19.45 -10.09
CA THR A 158 12.36 -18.52 -10.80
C THR A 158 11.31 -19.35 -11.53
N PRO A 159 10.01 -19.15 -11.28
CA PRO A 159 8.97 -19.88 -11.99
C PRO A 159 9.05 -19.59 -13.48
N LEU A 160 8.91 -20.63 -14.31
CA LEU A 160 8.76 -20.47 -15.74
C LEU A 160 7.54 -19.59 -15.99
N GLN A 161 7.69 -18.55 -16.82
CA GLN A 161 6.54 -17.74 -17.22
C GLN A 161 5.51 -18.68 -17.84
N LYS A 162 4.34 -18.83 -17.21
CA LYS A 162 3.18 -19.39 -17.90
C LYS A 162 2.89 -18.40 -19.02
N ASN A 163 3.18 -18.79 -20.25
CA ASN A 163 2.67 -18.10 -21.42
C ASN A 163 1.15 -18.01 -21.25
N VAL A 164 0.65 -16.80 -21.02
CA VAL A 164 -0.77 -16.48 -21.04
C VAL A 164 -1.15 -16.25 -22.49
#